data_AF-A0A024V9M8-F1
#
_entry.id   AF-A0A024V9M8-F1
#
_cell.length_a   1.000
_cell.length_b   1.000
_cell.length_c   1.000
_cell.angle_alpha   90.00
_cell.angle_beta   90.00
_cell.angle_gamma   90.00
#
_symmetry.space_group_name_H-M   'P 1'
#
loop_
_entity.id
_entity.type
_entity.pdbx_description
1 polymer ?
#
loop_
_entity_poly.entity_id
_entity_poly.type
_entity_poly.pdbx_seq_one_letter_code
_entity_poly.pdbx_strand_id
1 'polypeptide(L)'
;MNLFNLIIERVDVNIFSCSNRGCGSNIAKPSEEYFYKDAHVYIEYVKTKNPKHLFIFGSSMGAAVAIDTALKQHDHLSIIIYNPIY
;
A
#
# COMPACT_ATOMS: atom_id res chain seq x y z
N MET A 1 -18.41 -7.82 -7.44
CA MET A 1 -17.60 -6.82 -8.19
C MET A 1 -16.34 -6.54 -7.39
N ASN A 2 -15.16 -6.54 -8.02
CA ASN A 2 -13.88 -6.33 -7.33
C ASN A 2 -13.78 -4.87 -6.84
N LEU A 3 -13.38 -4.65 -5.58
CA LEU A 3 -13.24 -3.32 -4.97
C LEU A 3 -12.40 -2.36 -5.83
N PHE A 4 -11.30 -2.84 -6.40
CA PHE A 4 -10.41 -2.00 -7.20
C PHE A 4 -11.05 -1.57 -8.52
N ASN A 5 -11.90 -2.41 -9.12
CA ASN A 5 -12.65 -2.03 -10.32
C ASN A 5 -13.64 -0.91 -10.00
N LEU A 6 -14.34 -1.01 -8.86
CA LEU A 6 -15.24 0.06 -8.40
C LEU A 6 -14.52 1.39 -8.18
N ILE A 7 -13.29 1.34 -7.63
CA ILE A 7 -12.48 2.54 -7.41
C ILE A 7 -12.10 3.17 -8.75
N ILE A 8 -11.58 2.39 -9.70
CA ILE A 8 -11.17 2.89 -11.02
C ILE A 8 -12.37 3.46 -11.80
N GLU A 9 -13.54 2.84 -11.68
CA GLU A 9 -14.74 3.29 -12.39
C GLU A 9 -15.36 4.57 -11.81
N ARG A 10 -15.18 4.84 -10.50
CA ARG A 10 -15.85 5.94 -9.80
C ARG A 10 -14.94 7.08 -9.40
N VAL A 11 -13.64 6.86 -9.39
CA VAL A 11 -12.65 7.83 -8.95
C VAL A 11 -11.56 7.90 -10.01
N ASP A 12 -11.22 9.11 -10.44
CA ASP A 12 -10.13 9.34 -11.38
C ASP A 12 -8.77 9.17 -10.66
N VAL A 13 -8.34 7.91 -10.51
CA VAL A 13 -7.12 7.52 -9.80
C VAL A 13 -6.35 6.44 -10.53
N ASN A 14 -5.03 6.48 -10.37
CA ASN A 14 -4.15 5.37 -10.72
C ASN A 14 -3.99 4.46 -9.50
N ILE A 15 -4.08 3.15 -9.69
CA ILE A 15 -3.85 2.16 -8.63
C ILE A 15 -2.50 1.48 -8.86
N PHE A 16 -1.61 1.65 -7.88
CA PHE A 16 -0.41 0.81 -7.76
C PHE A 16 -0.68 -0.28 -6.73
N SER A 17 -0.61 -1.54 -7.16
CA SER A 17 -0.78 -2.70 -6.27
C SER A 17 0.32 -3.71 -6.56
N CYS A 18 1.06 -4.11 -5.53
CA CYS A 18 2.12 -5.10 -5.61
C CYS A 18 1.95 -6.15 -4.51
N SER A 19 2.32 -7.39 -4.82
CA SER A 19 2.29 -8.47 -3.82
C SER A 19 3.54 -8.39 -2.95
N ASN A 20 3.34 -8.22 -1.65
CA ASN A 20 4.38 -8.43 -0.64
C ASN A 20 5.01 -9.82 -0.80
N ARG A 21 6.23 -9.97 -0.30
CA ARG A 21 6.91 -11.27 -0.35
C ARG A 21 6.13 -12.37 0.38
N GLY A 22 6.10 -13.57 -0.18
CA GLY A 22 5.31 -14.68 0.35
C GLY A 22 3.82 -14.64 -0.04
N CYS A 23 3.41 -13.69 -0.89
CA CYS A 23 2.07 -13.61 -1.45
C CYS A 23 2.09 -13.75 -2.98
N GLY A 24 1.02 -14.34 -3.53
CA GLY A 24 0.88 -14.53 -4.97
C GLY A 24 2.00 -15.39 -5.55
N SER A 25 2.71 -14.85 -6.55
CA SER A 25 3.88 -15.49 -7.17
C SER A 25 5.21 -15.18 -6.47
N ASN A 26 5.22 -14.34 -5.44
CA ASN A 26 6.44 -13.97 -4.73
C ASN A 26 6.77 -15.04 -3.67
N ILE A 27 7.73 -15.93 -3.98
CA ILE A 27 8.09 -17.09 -3.15
C ILE A 27 9.04 -16.78 -1.98
N ALA A 28 9.47 -15.52 -1.81
CA ALA A 28 10.35 -15.15 -0.70
C ALA A 28 9.62 -15.25 0.66
N LYS A 29 10.38 -15.48 1.74
CA LYS A 29 9.82 -15.73 3.07
C LYS A 29 9.06 -14.49 3.60
N PRO A 30 7.78 -14.61 3.98
CA PRO A 30 7.04 -13.52 4.60
C PRO A 30 7.47 -13.30 6.05
N SER A 31 7.53 -12.03 6.47
CA SER A 31 7.57 -11.61 7.87
C SER A 31 7.04 -10.18 7.98
N GLU A 32 6.57 -9.80 9.17
CA GLU A 32 6.11 -8.44 9.43
C GLU A 32 7.18 -7.39 9.11
N GLU A 33 8.41 -7.59 9.61
CA GLU A 33 9.56 -6.74 9.31
C GLU A 33 9.79 -6.57 7.80
N TYR A 34 9.62 -7.66 7.04
CA TYR A 34 9.82 -7.63 5.61
C TYR A 34 8.66 -6.98 4.86
N PHE A 35 7.42 -7.06 5.35
CA PHE A 35 6.30 -6.33 4.78
C PHE A 35 6.49 -4.83 4.89
N TYR A 36 7.03 -4.34 6.02
CA TYR A 36 7.39 -2.94 6.18
C TYR A 36 8.48 -2.50 5.18
N LYS A 37 9.48 -3.37 4.95
CA LYS A 37 10.55 -3.11 3.95
C LYS A 37 10.02 -3.13 2.52
N ASP A 38 9.13 -4.06 2.18
CA ASP A 38 8.50 -4.14 0.86
C ASP A 38 7.68 -2.87 0.57
N ALA A 39 6.85 -2.45 1.52
CA ALA A 39 6.02 -1.26 1.39
C ALA A 39 6.85 0.03 1.21
N HIS A 40 8.00 0.13 1.87
CA HIS A 40 8.92 1.24 1.67
C HIS A 40 9.43 1.30 0.22
N VAL A 41 9.86 0.17 -0.34
CA VAL A 41 10.32 0.11 -1.75
C VAL A 41 9.20 0.53 -2.71
N TYR A 42 7.97 0.12 -2.43
CA TYR A 42 6.80 0.48 -3.25
C TYR A 42 6.53 1.97 -3.23
N ILE A 43 6.57 2.61 -2.06
CA ILE A 43 6.34 4.05 -1.94
C ILE A 43 7.43 4.85 -2.63
N GLU A 44 8.70 4.48 -2.44
CA GLU A 44 9.79 5.15 -3.12
C GLU A 44 9.66 5.04 -4.65
N TYR A 45 9.27 3.85 -5.16
CA TYR A 45 8.97 3.69 -6.58
C TYR A 45 7.81 4.60 -7.04
N VAL A 46 6.69 4.64 -6.32
CA VAL A 46 5.53 5.45 -6.70
C VAL A 46 5.87 6.94 -6.68
N LYS A 47 6.67 7.40 -5.71
CA LYS A 47 7.15 8.79 -5.65
C LYS A 47 7.93 9.20 -6.89
N THR A 48 8.70 8.30 -7.53
CA THR A 48 9.38 8.61 -8.79
C THR A 48 8.44 9.00 -9.94
N LYS A 49 7.14 8.70 -9.82
CA LYS A 49 6.10 9.10 -10.78
C LYS A 49 5.54 10.49 -10.52
N ASN A 50 6.00 11.17 -9.46
CA ASN A 50 5.58 12.51 -9.05
C ASN A 50 4.04 12.67 -8.97
N PRO A 51 3.33 11.82 -8.20
CA PRO A 51 1.89 11.96 -8.06
C PRO A 51 1.53 13.26 -7.35
N LYS A 52 0.50 13.97 -7.85
CA LYS A 52 0.00 15.19 -7.22
C LYS A 52 -0.56 14.94 -5.80
N HIS A 53 -1.24 13.81 -5.64
CA HIS A 53 -1.78 13.34 -4.36
C HIS A 53 -1.48 11.85 -4.23
N LEU A 54 -1.05 11.43 -3.04
CA LEU A 54 -0.71 10.04 -2.75
C LEU A 54 -1.50 9.54 -1.53
N PHE A 55 -2.15 8.40 -1.72
CA PHE A 55 -2.94 7.72 -0.70
C PHE A 55 -2.41 6.29 -0.52
N ILE A 56 -2.22 5.85 0.73
CA ILE A 56 -1.95 4.44 1.04
C ILE A 56 -3.25 3.80 1.52
N PHE A 57 -3.70 2.76 0.80
CA PHE A 57 -4.82 1.94 1.20
C PHE A 57 -4.34 0.68 1.91
N GLY A 58 -4.72 0.51 3.17
CA GLY A 58 -4.40 -0.67 3.98
C GLY A 58 -5.67 -1.36 4.46
N SER A 59 -5.74 -2.69 4.33
CA SER A 59 -6.87 -3.46 4.87
C SER A 59 -6.41 -4.71 5.63
N SER A 60 -7.17 -5.10 6.67
CA SER A 60 -6.81 -6.24 7.51
C SER A 60 -5.38 -6.11 8.03
N MET A 61 -4.52 -7.12 7.87
CA MET A 61 -3.09 -7.05 8.20
C MET A 61 -2.34 -5.91 7.48
N GLY A 62 -2.76 -5.55 6.26
CA GLY A 62 -2.16 -4.46 5.49
C GLY A 62 -2.38 -3.08 6.10
N ALA A 63 -3.30 -2.94 7.07
CA ALA A 63 -3.49 -1.70 7.80
C ALA A 63 -2.26 -1.31 8.62
N ALA A 64 -1.67 -2.27 9.35
CA ALA A 64 -0.45 -2.04 10.13
C ALA A 64 0.70 -1.60 9.23
N VAL A 65 0.86 -2.26 8.08
CA VAL A 65 1.86 -1.91 7.05
C VAL A 65 1.64 -0.51 6.49
N ALA A 66 0.39 -0.13 6.20
CA ALA A 66 0.07 1.21 5.70
C ALA A 66 0.38 2.31 6.72
N ILE A 67 0.05 2.09 8.00
CA ILE A 67 0.33 3.02 9.10
C ILE A 67 1.84 3.17 9.30
N ASP A 68 2.58 2.06 9.42
CA ASP A 68 4.04 2.08 9.59
C ASP A 68 4.73 2.80 8.42
N THR A 69 4.31 2.48 7.18
CA THR A 69 4.86 3.11 5.98
C THR A 69 4.62 4.61 5.99
N ALA A 70 3.42 5.06 6.36
CA ALA A 70 3.04 6.47 6.43
C ALA A 70 3.84 7.25 7.49
N LEU A 71 4.00 6.67 8.68
CA LEU A 71 4.77 7.29 9.77
C LEU A 71 6.24 7.52 9.43
N LYS A 72 6.78 6.75 8.48
CA LYS A 72 8.17 6.85 8.00
C LYS A 72 8.34 7.82 6.83
N GLN A 73 7.28 8.45 6.33
CA GLN A 73 7.38 9.44 5.26
C GLN A 73 7.58 10.85 5.83
N HIS A 74 8.39 11.66 5.15
CA HIS A 74 8.58 13.07 5.48
C HIS A 74 7.61 14.00 4.73
N ASP A 75 6.88 13.45 3.75
CA ASP A 75 5.95 14.18 2.89
C ASP A 75 4.51 14.09 3.39
N HIS A 76 3.65 15.03 2.98
CA HIS A 76 2.22 14.97 3.24
C HIS A 76 1.57 13.82 2.47
N LEU A 77 1.29 12.72 3.18
CA LEU A 77 0.62 11.52 2.70
C LEU A 77 -0.71 11.34 3.44
N SER A 78 -1.74 10.86 2.74
CA SER A 78 -2.99 10.42 3.36
C SER A 78 -3.10 8.90 3.40
N ILE A 79 -3.76 8.36 4.42
CA ILE A 79 -4.00 6.92 4.56
C ILE A 79 -5.49 6.61 4.60
N ILE A 80 -5.87 5.47 4.03
CA ILE A 80 -7.22 4.89 4.10
C ILE A 80 -7.06 3.52 4.74
N ILE A 81 -7.65 3.36 5.93
CA ILE A 81 -7.58 2.11 6.70
C ILE A 81 -8.97 1.46 6.70
N TYR A 82 -9.03 0.20 6.27
CA TYR A 82 -10.27 -0.55 6.15
C TYR A 82 -10.20 -1.89 6.89
N ASN A 83 -11.09 -2.09 7.87
CA ASN A 83 -11.14 -3.31 8.69
C ASN A 83 -9.75 -3.76 9.22
N PRO A 84 -9.06 -2.92 10.02
CA PRO A 84 -7.78 -3.31 10.61
C PRO A 84 -7.94 -4.50 11.57
N ILE A 85 -6.92 -5.36 11.66
CA ILE A 85 -6.85 -6.38 12.72
C ILE A 85 -6.22 -5.72 13.96
N TYR A 86 -6.86 -5.92 15.13
CA TYR A 86 -6.35 -5.57 16.46
C TYR A 86 -6.09 -6.83 17.27
#